data_AF-A0A1H6BUS4-F1
#
_entry.id   AF-A0A1H6BUS4-F1
#
_cell.length_a   1.000
_cell.length_b   1.000
_cell.length_c   1.000
_cell.angle_alpha   90.00
_cell.angle_beta   90.00
_cell.angle_gamma   90.00
#
_symmetry.space_group_name_H-M   'P 1'
#
loop_
_entity.id
_entity.type
_entity.pdbx_description
1 polymer ?
#
loop_
_entity_poly.entity_id
_entity_poly.type
_entity_poly.pdbx_seq_one_letter_code
_entity_poly.pdbx_strand_id
1 'polypeptide(L)'
;MGLQVNARLQHEIALMAARFRVEPEDIVGRSRLRMAGKARRAVWSRLVTRYPGGAFGIAALAQMFDRTPEAIRRGIEHHRSKRKYWKRPKTRKGKPS
;
A
#
# COMPACT_ATOMS: atom_id res chain seq x y z
N MET A 1 15.86 8.79 -17.27
CA MET A 1 15.10 9.00 -16.00
C MET A 1 14.55 7.71 -15.35
N GLY A 2 14.66 6.51 -15.94
CA GLY A 2 14.03 5.28 -15.40
C GLY A 2 14.72 4.62 -14.19
N LEU A 3 16.03 4.79 -14.02
CA LEU A 3 16.81 4.11 -12.98
C LEU A 3 16.43 4.51 -11.54
N GLN A 4 16.19 5.81 -11.30
CA GLN A 4 15.80 6.28 -9.95
C GLN A 4 14.40 5.84 -9.54
N VAL A 5 13.48 5.69 -10.50
CA VAL A 5 12.11 5.21 -10.24
C VAL A 5 12.16 3.73 -9.84
N ASN A 6 12.94 2.92 -10.55
CA ASN A 6 13.09 1.51 -10.22
C ASN A 6 13.72 1.30 -8.83
N ALA A 7 14.80 2.02 -8.50
CA ALA A 7 15.44 1.93 -7.19
C ALA A 7 14.50 2.29 -6.02
N ARG A 8 13.68 3.34 -6.18
CA ARG A 8 12.68 3.73 -5.17
C ARG A 8 11.56 2.70 -5.01
N LEU A 9 11.12 2.10 -6.11
CA LEU A 9 10.13 1.02 -6.10
C LEU A 9 10.66 -0.19 -5.35
N GLN A 10 11.86 -0.66 -5.71
CA GLN A 10 12.51 -1.82 -5.08
C GLN A 10 12.74 -1.58 -3.59
N HIS A 11 13.18 -0.38 -3.20
CA HIS A 11 13.36 -0.02 -1.79
C HIS A 11 12.05 -0.12 -0.98
N GLU A 12 10.94 0.42 -1.48
CA GLU A 12 9.65 0.35 -0.76
C GLU A 12 9.09 -1.08 -0.74
N ILE A 13 9.32 -1.88 -1.78
CA ILE A 13 8.96 -3.32 -1.81
C ILE A 13 9.75 -4.07 -0.74
N ALA A 14 11.07 -3.96 -0.71
CA ALA A 14 11.93 -4.65 0.26
C ALA A 14 11.59 -4.25 1.71
N LEU A 15 11.34 -2.96 1.94
CA LEU A 15 10.91 -2.46 3.25
C LEU A 15 9.59 -3.08 3.70
N MET A 16 8.61 -3.23 2.81
CA MET A 16 7.32 -3.84 3.14
C MET A 16 7.40 -5.37 3.22
N ALA A 17 8.22 -6.01 2.41
CA ALA A 17 8.52 -7.44 2.48
C ALA A 17 9.00 -7.82 3.89
N ALA A 18 10.06 -7.14 4.36
CA ALA A 18 10.59 -7.34 5.71
C ALA A 18 9.55 -7.05 6.81
N ARG A 19 8.80 -5.94 6.68
CA ARG A 19 7.80 -5.54 7.68
C ARG A 19 6.64 -6.54 7.81
N PHE A 20 6.20 -7.10 6.70
CA PHE A 20 5.05 -8.02 6.66
C PHE A 20 5.45 -9.50 6.66
N ARG A 21 6.76 -9.80 6.70
CA ARG A 21 7.33 -11.15 6.64
C ARG A 21 6.81 -11.93 5.43
N VAL A 22 6.94 -11.32 4.25
CA VAL A 22 6.57 -11.89 2.95
C VAL A 22 7.69 -11.65 1.96
N GLU A 23 7.77 -12.47 0.93
CA GLU A 23 8.77 -12.29 -0.11
C GLU A 23 8.44 -11.05 -0.99
N PRO A 24 9.46 -10.34 -1.50
CA PRO A 24 9.27 -9.22 -2.43
C PRO A 24 8.42 -9.59 -3.66
N GLU A 25 8.60 -10.82 -4.15
CA GLU A 25 7.90 -11.38 -5.31
C GLU A 25 6.40 -11.52 -5.07
N ASP A 26 6.00 -11.87 -3.85
CA ASP A 26 4.59 -11.96 -3.45
C ASP A 26 3.92 -10.59 -3.47
N ILE A 27 4.68 -9.52 -3.22
CA ILE A 27 4.19 -8.14 -3.24
C ILE A 27 3.96 -7.67 -4.67
N VAL A 28 4.91 -7.92 -5.57
CA VAL A 28 4.79 -7.55 -6.99
C VAL A 28 3.74 -8.41 -7.69
N GLY A 29 3.74 -9.70 -7.40
CA GLY A 29 2.88 -10.70 -8.05
C GLY A 29 1.43 -10.70 -7.57
N ARG A 30 0.72 -11.77 -7.94
CA ARG A 30 -0.71 -11.97 -7.63
C ARG A 30 -0.95 -12.91 -6.45
N SER A 31 0.03 -13.05 -5.56
CA SER A 31 -0.05 -13.90 -4.38
C SER A 31 -1.36 -13.68 -3.60
N ARG A 32 -2.04 -14.79 -3.31
CA ARG A 32 -3.32 -14.83 -2.57
C ARG A 32 -3.10 -14.78 -1.05
N LEU A 33 -1.84 -14.77 -0.59
CA LEU A 33 -1.51 -14.66 0.81
C LEU A 33 -2.07 -13.36 1.40
N ARG A 34 -2.74 -13.48 2.55
CA ARG A 34 -3.38 -12.34 3.24
C ARG A 34 -2.36 -11.24 3.57
N MET A 35 -1.15 -11.62 3.98
CA MET A 35 -0.08 -10.67 4.30
C MET A 35 0.53 -10.04 3.06
N ALA A 36 0.70 -10.80 1.97
CA ALA A 36 1.16 -10.25 0.69
C ALA A 36 0.20 -9.17 0.17
N GLY A 37 -1.11 -9.42 0.23
CA GLY A 37 -2.11 -8.42 -0.14
C GLY A 37 -2.09 -7.16 0.74
N LYS A 38 -1.76 -7.28 2.04
CA LYS A 38 -1.58 -6.11 2.93
C LYS A 38 -0.31 -5.34 2.60
N ALA A 39 0.82 -6.04 2.42
CA ALA A 39 2.11 -5.46 2.08
C ALA A 39 2.02 -4.68 0.75
N ARG A 40 1.41 -5.29 -0.26
CA ARG A 40 1.18 -4.68 -1.58
C ARG A 40 0.41 -3.36 -1.50
N ARG A 41 -0.73 -3.34 -0.80
CA ARG A 41 -1.49 -2.10 -0.59
C ARG A 41 -0.72 -1.04 0.19
N ALA A 42 0.15 -1.46 1.12
CA ALA A 42 1.02 -0.55 1.86
C ALA A 42 2.07 0.09 0.93
N VAL A 43 2.69 -0.69 0.02
CA VAL A 43 3.60 -0.18 -1.02
C VAL A 43 2.89 0.86 -1.89
N TRP A 44 1.71 0.53 -2.45
CA TRP A 44 0.94 1.47 -3.27
C TRP A 44 0.65 2.76 -2.53
N SER A 45 0.20 2.66 -1.27
CA SER A 45 -0.11 3.83 -0.46
C SER A 45 1.13 4.68 -0.16
N ARG A 46 2.28 4.07 0.13
CA ARG A 46 3.53 4.78 0.41
C ARG A 46 4.07 5.46 -0.83
N LEU A 47 4.08 4.78 -1.99
CA LEU A 47 4.55 5.36 -3.24
C LEU A 47 3.76 6.61 -3.63
N VAL A 48 2.42 6.56 -3.53
CA VAL A 48 1.57 7.73 -3.81
C VAL A 48 1.73 8.85 -2.77
N THR A 49 1.96 8.51 -1.49
CA THR A 49 2.00 9.52 -0.41
C THR A 49 3.37 10.16 -0.24
N ARG A 50 4.46 9.40 -0.40
CA ARG A 50 5.84 9.88 -0.21
C ARG A 50 6.39 10.61 -1.42
N TYR A 51 5.86 10.34 -2.61
CA TYR A 51 6.32 10.94 -3.86
C TYR A 51 5.16 11.66 -4.58
N PRO A 52 4.55 12.70 -3.95
CA PRO A 52 3.48 13.47 -4.58
C PRO A 52 4.00 14.19 -5.83
N GLY A 53 3.29 14.04 -6.96
CA GLY A 53 3.71 14.59 -8.26
C GLY A 53 4.76 13.75 -9.02
N GLY A 54 5.20 12.62 -8.46
CA GLY A 54 6.20 11.75 -9.09
C GLY A 54 5.62 10.64 -9.97
N ALA A 55 6.54 9.90 -10.61
CA ALA A 55 6.31 8.77 -11.54
C ALA A 55 5.48 7.57 -11.00
N PHE A 56 4.89 7.67 -9.82
CA PHE A 56 4.10 6.63 -9.15
C PHE A 56 2.61 7.00 -9.01
N GLY A 57 2.06 7.72 -9.98
CA GLY A 57 0.62 7.93 -10.09
C GLY A 57 -0.14 6.59 -10.19
N ILE A 58 -1.45 6.63 -9.95
CA ILE A 58 -2.32 5.44 -9.97
C ILE A 58 -2.17 4.66 -11.30
N ALA A 59 -2.10 5.36 -12.43
CA ALA A 59 -1.92 4.75 -13.75
C ALA A 59 -0.55 4.11 -13.95
N ALA A 60 0.51 4.66 -13.35
CA ALA A 60 1.85 4.08 -13.41
C ALA A 60 1.94 2.82 -12.52
N LEU A 61 1.36 2.87 -11.32
CA LEU A 61 1.28 1.70 -10.44
C LEU A 61 0.42 0.58 -11.05
N ALA A 62 -0.66 0.94 -11.73
CA ALA A 62 -1.49 -0.01 -12.47
C ALA A 62 -0.66 -0.79 -13.51
N GLN A 63 0.17 -0.10 -14.28
CA GLN A 63 1.09 -0.73 -15.24
C GLN A 63 2.17 -1.57 -14.54
N MET A 64 2.86 -1.02 -13.53
CA MET A 64 3.96 -1.70 -12.83
C MET A 64 3.53 -2.98 -12.10
N PHE A 65 2.31 -3.02 -11.57
CA PHE A 65 1.79 -4.17 -10.81
C PHE A 65 0.81 -5.03 -11.62
N ASP A 66 0.62 -4.75 -12.90
CA ASP A 66 -0.33 -5.45 -13.78
C ASP A 66 -1.75 -5.51 -13.16
N ARG A 67 -2.27 -4.31 -12.84
CA ARG A 67 -3.56 -4.07 -12.20
C ARG A 67 -4.35 -2.99 -12.89
N THR A 68 -5.66 -2.97 -12.65
CA THR A 68 -6.49 -1.83 -13.05
C THR A 68 -6.25 -0.62 -12.13
N PRO A 69 -6.35 0.61 -12.65
CA PRO A 69 -6.30 1.83 -11.83
C PRO A 69 -7.27 1.82 -10.64
N GLU A 70 -8.46 1.23 -10.85
CA GLU A 70 -9.50 1.08 -9.82
C GLU A 70 -9.07 0.14 -8.69
N ALA A 71 -8.40 -0.97 -9.01
CA ALA A 71 -7.86 -1.89 -8.00
C ALA A 71 -6.78 -1.22 -7.14
N ILE A 72 -5.93 -0.38 -7.74
CA ILE A 72 -4.94 0.42 -7.02
C ILE A 72 -5.63 1.42 -6.09
N ARG A 73 -6.61 2.18 -6.60
CA ARG A 73 -7.39 3.16 -5.81
C ARG A 73 -8.04 2.51 -4.59
N ARG A 74 -8.83 1.46 -4.80
CA ARG A 74 -9.50 0.73 -3.72
C ARG A 74 -8.50 0.11 -2.75
N GLY A 75 -7.36 -0.37 -3.25
CA GLY A 75 -6.30 -0.90 -2.41
C GLY A 75 -5.68 0.13 -1.47
N ILE A 76 -5.39 1.32 -2.00
CA ILE A 76 -4.85 2.45 -1.22
C ILE A 76 -5.90 2.93 -0.20
N GLU A 77 -7.14 3.10 -0.65
CA GLU A 77 -8.25 3.51 0.22
C GLU A 77 -8.46 2.51 1.36
N HIS A 78 -8.48 1.21 1.05
CA HIS A 78 -8.59 0.15 2.05
C HIS A 78 -7.44 0.21 3.07
N HIS A 79 -6.21 0.47 2.63
CA HIS A 79 -5.07 0.63 3.55
C HIS A 79 -5.23 1.86 4.46
N ARG A 80 -5.68 2.99 3.90
CA ARG A 80 -5.90 4.24 4.64
C ARG A 80 -7.10 4.16 5.58
N SER A 81 -8.20 3.50 5.19
CA SER A 81 -9.41 3.37 6.00
C SER A 81 -9.15 2.55 7.26
N LYS A 82 -8.37 1.47 7.18
CA LYS A 82 -7.94 0.73 8.38
C LYS A 82 -7.11 1.59 9.33
N ARG A 83 -6.24 2.48 8.82
CA ARG A 83 -5.52 3.46 9.65
C ARG A 83 -6.47 4.43 10.36
N LYS A 84 -7.60 4.78 9.75
CA LYS A 84 -8.61 5.69 10.31
C LYS A 84 -9.47 5.00 11.38
N TYR A 85 -9.83 3.73 11.19
CA TYR A 85 -10.62 2.96 12.16
C TYR A 85 -9.88 2.69 13.49
N TRP A 86 -8.56 2.44 13.45
CA TRP A 86 -7.75 2.32 14.68
C TRP A 86 -7.48 3.65 15.40
N LYS A 87 -7.78 4.78 14.75
CA LYS A 87 -7.65 6.14 15.33
C LYS A 87 -8.96 6.71 15.85
N ARG A 88 -10.08 5.99 15.79
CA ARG A 88 -11.24 6.36 16.60
C ARG A 88 -10.90 6.00 18.05
N PRO A 89 -10.73 6.97 18.98
CA PRO A 89 -10.89 6.61 20.37
C PRO A 89 -12.25 5.94 20.47
N LYS A 90 -12.33 4.77 21.12
CA LYS A 90 -13.61 4.31 21.62
C LYS A 90 -14.08 5.43 22.54
N THR A 91 -14.92 6.33 22.05
CA THR A 91 -15.79 7.10 22.92
C THR A 91 -16.62 6.04 23.61
N ARG A 92 -16.12 5.61 24.78
CA ARG A 92 -16.93 4.95 25.79
C ARG A 92 -18.11 5.90 25.94
N LYS A 93 -19.28 5.51 25.42
CA LYS A 93 -20.54 6.07 25.88
C LYS A 93 -20.59 5.70 27.36
N GLY A 94 -20.07 6.59 28.20
CA GLY A 94 -20.37 6.61 29.61
C GLY A 94 -21.85 6.89 29.72
N LYS A 95 -22.63 5.83 29.93
CA LYS A 95 -23.78 5.84 30.83
C LYS A 95 -23.22 5.19 32.09
N PRO A 96 -23.17 5.86 33.25
CA PRO A 96 -24.35 6.17 34.07
C PRO A 96 -24.23 7.57 34.76
N SER A 97 -25.19 8.14 35.48
CA SER A 97 -26.40 7.68 36.16
C SER A 97 -27.54 8.68 35.96
#